data_AF-A0A7Y2D227-F1
#
_entry.id   AF-A0A7Y2D227-F1
#
_cell.length_a   1.000
_cell.length_b   1.000
_cell.length_c   1.000
_cell.angle_alpha   90.00
_cell.angle_beta   90.00
_cell.angle_gamma   90.00
#
_symmetry.space_group_name_H-M   'P 1'
#
loop_
_entity.id
_entity.type
_entity.pdbx_description
1 polymer ?
#
loop_
_entity_poly.entity_id
_entity_poly.type
_entity_poly.pdbx_seq_one_letter_code
_entity_poly.pdbx_strand_id
1 'polypeptide(L)' 'YDGDGTADAAVFRPSNNTWFLSQSTSGFEAVGFGIAGDIPTPNAYVRE' A
#
# COMPACT_ATOMS: atom_id res chain seq x y z
N TYR A 1 -0.66 8.04 1.34
CA TYR A 1 -1.72 7.61 0.41
C TYR A 1 -2.77 8.73 0.36
N ASP A 2 -3.66 8.70 -0.63
CA ASP A 2 -4.54 9.77 -1.16
C ASP A 2 -4.03 11.23 -1.35
N GLY A 3 -2.88 11.61 -0.81
CA GLY A 3 -2.22 12.89 -1.08
C GLY A 3 -2.77 14.07 -0.27
N ASP A 4 -3.55 13.80 0.78
CA ASP A 4 -4.20 14.83 1.60
C ASP A 4 -3.28 15.46 2.67
N GLY A 5 -2.08 14.91 2.88
CA GLY A 5 -1.14 15.36 3.92
C GLY A 5 -1.36 14.71 5.29
N THR A 6 -2.28 13.76 5.40
CA THR A 6 -2.53 12.90 6.56
C THR A 6 -1.83 11.54 6.37
N ALA A 7 -1.57 10.83 7.46
CA ALA A 7 -1.02 9.49 7.39
C ALA A 7 -2.14 8.44 7.16
N ASP A 8 -1.89 7.50 6.24
CA ASP A 8 -2.77 6.36 6.00
C ASP A 8 -2.13 5.04 6.44
N ALA A 9 -2.97 4.03 6.65
CA ALA A 9 -2.54 2.68 6.96
C ALA A 9 -2.60 1.78 5.72
N ALA A 10 -1.58 0.94 5.55
CA ALA A 10 -1.53 -0.08 4.50
C ALA A 10 -1.04 -1.43 5.04
N VAL A 11 -1.61 -2.53 4.55
CA VAL A 11 -1.20 -3.91 4.88
C VAL A 11 -1.06 -4.73 3.60
N PHE A 12 0.07 -5.44 3.46
CA PHE A 12 0.28 -6.39 2.37
C PHE A 12 -0.13 -7.81 2.77
N ARG A 13 -0.87 -8.51 1.91
CA ARG A 13 -1.15 -9.95 2.03
C ARG A 13 -0.39 -10.74 0.95
N PRO A 14 0.65 -11.51 1.32
CA PRO A 14 1.44 -12.29 0.38
C PRO A 14 0.65 -13.38 -0.36
N SER A 15 -0.38 -13.95 0.27
CA SER A 15 -1.15 -15.08 -0.28
C SER A 15 -1.87 -14.77 -1.61
N ASN A 16 -2.10 -13.50 -1.89
CA ASN A 16 -2.81 -13.04 -3.09
C ASN A 16 -2.24 -11.73 -3.67
N ASN A 17 -0.99 -11.39 -3.31
CA ASN A 17 -0.29 -10.20 -3.81
C ASN A 17 -1.12 -8.89 -3.73
N THR A 18 -1.91 -8.73 -2.66
CA THR A 18 -2.85 -7.61 -2.52
C THR A 18 -2.44 -6.67 -1.40
N TRP A 19 -2.47 -5.38 -1.69
CA TRP A 19 -2.40 -4.30 -0.71
C TRP A 19 -3.79 -3.85 -0.30
N PHE A 20 -3.97 -3.66 1.01
CA PHE A 20 -5.19 -3.14 1.61
C PHE A 20 -4.87 -1.78 2.22
N LEU A 21 -5.55 -0.74 1.77
CA LEU A 21 -5.32 0.65 2.16
C LEU A 21 -6.54 1.18 2.90
N SER A 22 -6.29 1.84 4.03
CA SER A 22 -7.27 2.64 4.75
C SER A 22 -6.85 4.09 4.63
N GLN A 23 -7.39 4.77 3.61
CA GLN A 23 -7.05 6.15 3.27
C GLN A 23 -7.85 7.13 4.13
N SER A 24 -7.21 8.19 4.57
CA SER A 24 -7.76 9.21 5.48
C SER A 24 -9.00 9.91 4.92
N THR A 25 -9.04 10.19 3.61
CA THR A 25 -10.16 10.89 2.96
C THR A 25 -10.80 10.09 1.83
N SER A 26 -10.05 9.19 1.20
CA SER A 26 -10.52 8.39 0.06
C SER A 26 -11.10 7.02 0.44
N GLY A 27 -11.11 6.69 1.73
CA GLY A 27 -11.72 5.45 2.23
C GLY A 27 -10.89 4.19 1.98
N PHE A 28 -11.56 3.05 1.83
CA PHE A 28 -10.90 1.76 1.67
C PHE A 28 -10.57 1.45 0.21
N GLU A 29 -9.36 0.96 -0.04
CA GLU A 29 -8.93 0.47 -1.34
C GLU A 29 -8.21 -0.88 -1.22
N ALA A 30 -8.45 -1.77 -2.18
CA ALA A 30 -7.73 -3.03 -2.32
C ALA A 30 -7.15 -3.14 -3.73
N VAL A 31 -5.82 -3.21 -3.84
CA VAL A 31 -5.11 -3.22 -5.12
C VAL A 31 -4.16 -4.41 -5.18
N GLY A 32 -4.27 -5.18 -6.26
CA GLY A 32 -3.29 -6.22 -6.59
C GLY A 32 -2.04 -5.60 -7.20
N PHE A 33 -0.87 -5.90 -6.63
CA PHE A 33 0.42 -5.41 -7.15
C PHE A 33 1.54 -6.42 -6.94
N GLY A 34 2.43 -6.50 -7.93
CA GLY A 34 3.49 -7.50 -7.99
C GLY A 34 2.98 -8.88 -8.41
N ILE A 35 3.90 -9.84 -8.48
CA ILE A 35 3.64 -11.25 -8.80
C ILE A 35 4.11 -12.16 -7.66
N ALA A 36 3.78 -13.45 -7.76
CA ALA A 36 4.22 -14.45 -6.78
C ALA A 36 5.76 -14.45 -6.68
N GLY A 37 6.26 -14.22 -5.46
CA GLY A 37 7.70 -14.13 -5.16
C GLY A 37 8.21 -12.71 -4.93
N ASP A 38 7.45 -11.68 -5.30
CA ASP A 38 7.81 -10.30 -4.98
C ASP A 38 7.68 -10.03 -3.47
N ILE A 39 8.70 -9.38 -2.90
CA ILE A 39 8.72 -9.00 -1.48
C ILE A 39 8.62 -7.47 -1.42
N PRO A 40 7.59 -6.92 -0.75
CA PRO A 40 7.48 -5.48 -0.58
C PRO A 40 8.63 -4.98 0.29
N THR A 41 9.29 -3.92 -0.16
CA THR A 41 10.30 -3.24 0.64
C THR A 41 9.61 -2.41 1.72
N PRO A 42 10.21 -2.26 2.91
CA PRO A 42 9.80 -1.23 3.86
C PRO A 42 9.78 0.13 3.16
N ASN A 43 8.99 1.06 3.67
CA ASN A 43 8.90 2.44 3.20
C ASN A 43 10.26 3.17 3.25
N ALA A 44 11.15 2.85 2.33
CA ALA A 44 12.19 3.75 1.91
C ALA A 44 11.43 4.91 1.26
N TYR A 45 11.45 6.08 1.89
CA TYR A 45 11.16 7.32 1.20
C TYR A 45 12.13 7.40 0.02
N VAL A 46 11.70 6.92 -1.15
CA VAL A 46 12.42 7.12 -2.40
C VAL A 46 12.17 8.58 -2.75
N ARG A 47 12.96 9.46 -2.13
CA ARG A 47 13.05 10.86 -2.51
C ARG A 47 13.91 10.86 -3.77
N GLU A 48 13.27 10.97 -4.93
CA GLU A 48 13.97 11.44 -6.13
C GLU A 48 14.37 12.91 -5.97
#